data_AF-A0A0J7IE53-F1
#
_entry.id   AF-A0A0J7IE53-F1
#
_cell.length_a   1.000
_cell.length_b   1.000
_cell.length_c   1.000
_cell.angle_alpha   90.00
_cell.angle_beta   90.00
_cell.angle_gamma   90.00
#
_symmetry.space_group_name_H-M   'P 1'
#
loop_
_entity.id
_entity.type
_entity.pdbx_description
1 polymer ?
#
loop_
_entity_poly.entity_id
_entity_poly.type
_entity_poly.pdbx_seq_one_letter_code
_entity_poly.pdbx_strand_id
1 'polypeptide(L)'
;MPYKYSDEQRIEWLRSLNPKFDDQNWHDDVVVHFSHIKNFDFFISAGTFREKIDPSKICGIDYSYGYNCVMYKPKDWRYYWLQFFTDLRRLDRVIDNFPTKETVIEHIHNAKEAKTVVQYGNHYFTIGGQHRLCLAKFLEVPEIEVDVIKYVFDRVHFAHEMRFQRTIPALQELGFLSLDYHSDLHYDFFIIEFAGEYVSVKKRYAHYIEKIYDLKKDAIERISKLCKSYGRKLL
;
A
#
# COMPACT_ATOMS: atom_id res chain seq x y z
N MET A 1 -30.78 -3.14 4.85
CA MET A 1 -31.61 -4.01 5.71
C MET A 1 -31.05 -3.93 7.11
N PRO A 2 -31.88 -3.78 8.15
CA PRO A 2 -31.42 -3.88 9.52
C PRO A 2 -30.82 -5.27 9.76
N TYR A 3 -29.78 -5.34 10.60
CA TYR A 3 -29.22 -6.60 11.07
C TYR A 3 -30.22 -7.34 11.95
N LYS A 4 -30.27 -8.68 11.87
CA LYS A 4 -31.15 -9.52 12.71
C LYS A 4 -30.68 -9.52 14.17
N TYR A 5 -29.36 -9.55 14.38
CA TYR A 5 -28.73 -9.53 15.69
C TYR A 5 -28.08 -8.17 15.96
N SER A 6 -28.15 -7.71 17.20
CA SER A 6 -27.38 -6.54 17.67
C SER A 6 -25.88 -6.84 17.73
N ASP A 7 -25.07 -5.79 17.85
CA ASP A 7 -23.62 -5.92 18.01
C ASP A 7 -23.28 -6.74 19.26
N GLU A 8 -23.96 -6.50 20.39
CA GLU A 8 -23.77 -7.27 21.62
C GLU A 8 -24.12 -8.75 21.43
N GLN A 9 -25.21 -9.06 20.72
CA GLN A 9 -25.58 -10.45 20.44
C GLN A 9 -24.56 -11.16 19.55
N ARG A 10 -23.98 -10.44 18.57
CA ARG A 10 -22.92 -10.96 17.70
C ARG A 10 -21.65 -11.24 18.48
N ILE A 11 -21.26 -10.33 19.38
CA ILE A 11 -20.09 -10.48 20.24
C ILE A 11 -20.28 -11.63 21.22
N GLU A 12 -21.45 -11.75 21.84
CA GLU A 12 -21.73 -12.84 22.78
C GLU A 12 -21.73 -14.19 22.10
N TRP A 13 -22.27 -14.29 20.88
CA TRP A 13 -22.13 -15.49 20.07
C TRP A 13 -20.65 -15.83 19.83
N LEU A 14 -19.82 -14.86 19.44
CA LEU A 14 -18.39 -15.09 19.22
C LEU A 14 -17.66 -15.53 20.49
N ARG A 15 -17.94 -14.90 21.63
CA ARG A 15 -17.42 -15.28 22.96
C ARG A 15 -17.82 -16.71 23.33
N SER A 16 -19.05 -17.13 23.01
CA SER A 16 -19.51 -18.50 23.24
C SER A 16 -18.73 -19.54 22.42
N LEU A 17 -18.20 -19.15 21.26
CA LEU A 17 -17.40 -20.02 20.39
C LEU A 17 -15.91 -20.05 20.77
N ASN A 18 -15.39 -18.99 21.41
CA ASN A 18 -14.02 -18.93 21.87
C ASN A 18 -13.94 -18.48 23.34
N PRO A 19 -13.76 -19.42 24.30
CA PRO A 19 -13.63 -19.07 25.71
C PRO A 19 -12.47 -18.13 26.05
N LYS A 20 -11.45 -18.04 25.18
CA LYS A 20 -10.31 -17.12 25.31
C LYS A 20 -10.54 -15.78 24.63
N PHE A 21 -11.75 -15.50 24.16
CA PHE A 21 -12.08 -14.28 23.44
C PHE A 21 -11.64 -13.03 24.22
N ASP A 22 -11.96 -12.94 25.50
CA ASP A 22 -11.62 -11.78 26.33
C ASP A 22 -10.11 -11.68 26.66
N ASP A 23 -9.31 -12.73 26.41
CA ASP A 23 -7.83 -12.70 26.56
C ASP A 23 -7.13 -12.09 25.33
N GLN A 24 -7.86 -11.88 24.22
CA GLN A 24 -7.30 -11.36 22.98
C GLN A 24 -7.12 -9.84 23.06
N ASN A 25 -5.90 -9.37 22.85
CA ASN A 25 -5.52 -7.97 23.04
C ASN A 25 -5.60 -7.10 21.77
N TRP A 26 -6.11 -7.64 20.67
CA TRP A 26 -6.09 -6.98 19.35
C TRP A 26 -7.49 -6.59 18.84
N HIS A 27 -8.54 -6.75 19.66
CA HIS A 27 -9.92 -6.37 19.28
C HIS A 27 -10.03 -4.90 18.87
N ASP A 28 -9.28 -4.04 19.56
CA ASP A 28 -9.19 -2.59 19.32
C ASP A 28 -8.01 -2.20 18.42
N ASP A 29 -7.34 -3.17 17.78
CA ASP A 29 -6.35 -2.87 16.75
C ASP A 29 -7.05 -2.39 15.49
N VAL A 30 -6.39 -1.46 14.80
CA VAL A 30 -6.89 -0.92 13.52
C VAL A 30 -6.80 -1.99 12.43
N VAL A 31 -7.90 -2.21 11.72
CA VAL A 31 -7.96 -2.97 10.48
C VAL A 31 -7.29 -2.15 9.38
N VAL A 32 -6.05 -2.50 9.05
CA VAL A 32 -5.23 -1.71 8.13
C VAL A 32 -5.72 -1.86 6.69
N HIS A 33 -5.70 -0.77 5.93
CA HIS A 33 -5.84 -0.80 4.47
C HIS A 33 -4.43 -0.89 3.85
N PHE A 34 -4.22 -1.78 2.87
CA PHE A 34 -2.90 -2.03 2.28
C PHE A 34 -2.28 -0.79 1.62
N SER A 35 -3.09 0.19 1.17
CA SER A 35 -2.56 1.48 0.66
C SER A 35 -1.81 2.31 1.72
N HIS A 36 -1.95 1.99 3.01
CA HIS A 36 -1.17 2.61 4.08
C HIS A 36 0.25 2.04 4.18
N ILE A 37 0.58 0.99 3.42
CA ILE A 37 1.94 0.45 3.35
C ILE A 37 2.86 1.53 2.77
N LYS A 38 3.96 1.80 3.47
CA LYS A 38 4.96 2.77 3.02
C LYS A 38 5.49 2.36 1.65
N ASN A 39 5.56 3.32 0.72
CA ASN A 39 6.04 3.12 -0.64
C ASN A 39 5.24 2.03 -1.39
N PHE A 40 3.92 1.98 -1.15
CA PHE A 40 3.00 1.01 -1.74
C PHE A 40 3.15 0.87 -3.27
N ASP A 41 3.30 2.00 -3.97
CA ASP A 41 3.40 2.05 -5.44
C ASP A 41 4.61 1.30 -6.04
N PHE A 42 5.58 0.92 -5.20
CA PHE A 42 6.78 0.19 -5.60
C PHE A 42 6.67 -1.32 -5.39
N PHE A 43 5.51 -1.82 -4.96
CA PHE A 43 5.27 -3.25 -4.85
C PHE A 43 4.71 -3.81 -6.16
N ILE A 44 5.35 -4.86 -6.67
CA ILE A 44 4.95 -5.56 -7.89
C ILE A 44 4.44 -6.96 -7.56
N SER A 45 3.43 -7.42 -8.31
CA SER A 45 2.92 -8.78 -8.15
C SER A 45 3.97 -9.81 -8.56
N ALA A 46 4.28 -10.73 -7.66
CA ALA A 46 5.12 -11.90 -7.89
C ALA A 46 4.30 -13.13 -8.29
N GLY A 47 2.97 -13.03 -8.31
CA GLY A 47 2.04 -14.11 -8.66
C GLY A 47 1.12 -14.53 -7.52
N THR A 48 0.31 -15.55 -7.80
CA THR A 48 -0.67 -16.13 -6.86
C THR A 48 -0.26 -17.54 -6.49
N PHE A 49 -0.27 -17.85 -5.20
CA PHE A 49 0.20 -19.11 -4.63
C PHE A 49 -0.82 -19.67 -3.65
N ARG A 50 -1.06 -20.98 -3.67
CA ARG A 50 -1.93 -21.63 -2.67
C ARG A 50 -1.10 -22.02 -1.45
N GLU A 51 -1.40 -21.41 -0.32
CA GLU A 51 -0.58 -21.56 0.90
C GLU A 51 -1.44 -21.72 2.14
N LYS A 52 -0.86 -22.38 3.14
CA LYS A 52 -1.41 -22.38 4.49
C LYS A 52 -0.84 -21.20 5.27
N ILE A 53 -1.72 -20.36 5.79
CA ILE A 53 -1.33 -19.20 6.60
C ILE A 53 -1.93 -19.29 7.99
N ASP A 54 -1.27 -18.65 8.95
CA ASP A 54 -1.80 -18.36 10.28
C ASP A 54 -2.71 -17.12 10.18
N PRO A 55 -4.02 -17.23 10.47
CA PRO A 55 -4.96 -16.11 10.46
C PRO A 55 -4.55 -14.94 11.37
N SER A 56 -3.77 -15.19 12.43
CA SER A 56 -3.31 -14.15 13.34
C SER A 56 -2.48 -13.07 12.63
N LYS A 57 -1.77 -13.46 11.55
CA LYS A 57 -0.92 -12.58 10.72
C LYS A 57 -1.72 -11.65 9.79
N ILE A 58 -3.03 -11.87 9.66
CA ILE A 58 -3.90 -10.96 8.91
C ILE A 58 -4.05 -9.68 9.73
N CYS A 59 -3.55 -8.58 9.18
CA CYS A 59 -3.54 -7.27 9.82
C CYS A 59 -4.55 -6.30 9.20
N GLY A 60 -5.21 -6.71 8.11
CA GLY A 60 -6.10 -5.81 7.41
C GLY A 60 -6.96 -6.49 6.34
N ILE A 61 -7.69 -5.66 5.60
CA ILE A 61 -8.56 -6.09 4.51
C ILE A 61 -8.42 -5.10 3.33
N ASP A 62 -8.76 -5.56 2.13
CA ASP A 62 -9.15 -4.70 1.01
C ASP A 62 -10.59 -5.05 0.67
N TYR A 63 -11.49 -4.09 0.86
CA TYR A 63 -12.83 -4.22 0.33
C TYR A 63 -13.39 -2.85 -0.04
N SER A 64 -12.92 -2.39 -1.21
CA SER A 64 -13.16 -1.11 -1.89
C SER A 64 -14.55 -0.47 -1.78
N TYR A 65 -15.62 -1.18 -1.41
CA TYR A 65 -16.96 -0.60 -1.27
C TYR A 65 -17.74 -1.00 -0.01
N GLY A 66 -17.27 -1.96 0.80
CA GLY A 66 -18.12 -2.56 1.84
C GLY A 66 -17.78 -2.18 3.28
N TYR A 67 -16.50 -1.97 3.59
CA TYR A 67 -16.06 -1.82 4.99
C TYR A 67 -15.05 -0.68 5.16
N ASN A 68 -13.86 -0.81 4.56
CA ASN A 68 -12.70 0.06 4.84
C ASN A 68 -12.27 0.94 3.64
N CYS A 69 -13.22 1.32 2.77
CA CYS A 69 -12.92 2.17 1.62
C CYS A 69 -12.48 3.58 2.07
N VAL A 70 -11.20 3.89 1.88
CA VAL A 70 -10.59 5.17 2.29
C VAL A 70 -11.16 6.35 1.49
N MET A 71 -11.57 6.14 0.24
CA MET A 71 -12.02 7.21 -0.67
C MET A 71 -13.24 8.00 -0.15
N TYR A 72 -14.09 7.36 0.68
CA TYR A 72 -15.32 7.96 1.20
C TYR A 72 -15.25 8.29 2.70
N LYS A 73 -14.05 8.31 3.29
CA LYS A 73 -13.86 8.47 4.73
C LYS A 73 -12.93 9.64 5.07
N PRO A 74 -13.13 10.31 6.21
CA PRO A 74 -12.19 11.30 6.73
C PRO A 74 -10.78 10.72 6.91
N LYS A 75 -9.75 11.57 6.82
CA LYS A 75 -8.32 11.18 6.90
C LYS A 75 -7.93 10.52 8.23
N ASP A 76 -8.61 10.88 9.30
CA ASP A 76 -8.45 10.39 10.66
C ASP A 76 -9.38 9.22 11.01
N TRP A 77 -10.26 8.82 10.09
CA TRP A 77 -11.15 7.68 10.31
C TRP A 77 -10.36 6.40 10.55
N ARG A 78 -10.79 5.63 11.54
CA ARG A 78 -10.22 4.33 11.90
C ARG A 78 -11.33 3.29 11.97
N TYR A 79 -10.96 2.06 11.70
CA TYR A 79 -11.84 0.91 11.73
C TYR A 79 -11.15 -0.20 12.50
N TYR A 80 -11.84 -0.78 13.47
CA TYR A 80 -11.25 -1.71 14.43
C TYR A 80 -11.74 -3.13 14.22
N TRP A 81 -10.98 -4.14 14.68
CA TRP A 81 -11.31 -5.55 14.39
C TRP A 81 -12.66 -5.99 14.93
N LEU A 82 -13.00 -5.60 16.16
CA LEU A 82 -14.29 -5.95 16.76
C LEU A 82 -15.45 -5.29 16.00
N GLN A 83 -15.28 -4.01 15.64
CA GLN A 83 -16.24 -3.28 14.81
C GLN A 83 -16.37 -3.94 13.42
N PHE A 84 -15.27 -4.36 12.81
CA PHE A 84 -15.30 -5.06 11.53
C PHE A 84 -16.10 -6.36 11.62
N PHE A 85 -15.90 -7.14 12.68
CA PHE A 85 -16.69 -8.34 12.93
C PHE A 85 -18.18 -8.02 13.04
N THR A 86 -18.57 -7.05 13.86
CA THR A 86 -19.98 -6.69 14.04
C THR A 86 -20.59 -6.04 12.80
N ASP A 87 -19.80 -5.49 11.88
CA ASP A 87 -20.30 -4.95 10.61
C ASP A 87 -20.41 -5.98 9.49
N LEU A 88 -19.88 -7.20 9.65
CA LEU A 88 -19.87 -8.22 8.60
C LEU A 88 -21.28 -8.45 8.01
N ARG A 89 -21.45 -8.09 6.75
CA ARG A 89 -22.71 -8.19 6.03
C ARG A 89 -23.15 -9.63 5.91
N ARG A 90 -24.36 -9.96 6.37
CA ARG A 90 -24.91 -11.33 6.39
C ARG A 90 -24.24 -12.24 7.42
N LEU A 91 -23.55 -11.69 8.44
CA LEU A 91 -23.12 -12.47 9.60
C LEU A 91 -24.28 -13.22 10.26
N ASP A 92 -25.49 -12.65 10.24
CA ASP A 92 -26.71 -13.31 10.73
C ASP A 92 -26.92 -14.70 10.11
N ARG A 93 -26.59 -14.89 8.82
CA ARG A 93 -26.69 -16.20 8.17
C ARG A 93 -25.63 -17.19 8.65
N VAL A 94 -24.46 -16.69 9.05
CA VAL A 94 -23.43 -17.55 9.64
C VAL A 94 -23.89 -18.00 11.02
N ILE A 95 -24.36 -17.07 11.86
CA ILE A 95 -24.89 -17.34 13.20
C ILE A 95 -26.02 -18.36 13.14
N ASP A 96 -26.96 -18.19 12.20
CA ASP A 96 -28.12 -19.08 12.05
C ASP A 96 -27.76 -20.51 11.62
N ASN A 97 -26.69 -20.68 10.82
CA ASN A 97 -26.35 -21.98 10.23
C ASN A 97 -25.21 -22.73 10.93
N PHE A 98 -24.39 -22.04 11.73
CA PHE A 98 -23.19 -22.61 12.35
C PHE A 98 -23.16 -22.32 13.87
N PRO A 99 -23.90 -23.10 14.67
CA PRO A 99 -24.11 -22.80 16.08
C PRO A 99 -22.91 -23.18 16.99
N THR A 100 -21.95 -23.96 16.50
CA THR A 100 -20.82 -24.47 17.30
C THR A 100 -19.48 -24.11 16.69
N LYS A 101 -18.41 -24.08 17.51
CA LYS A 101 -17.05 -23.72 17.06
C LYS A 101 -16.60 -24.65 15.93
N GLU A 102 -16.87 -25.93 16.08
CA GLU A 102 -16.51 -26.99 15.14
C GLU A 102 -17.20 -26.77 13.79
N THR A 103 -18.50 -26.46 13.78
CA THR A 103 -19.24 -26.19 12.54
C THR A 103 -18.76 -24.92 11.84
N VAL A 104 -18.34 -23.90 12.59
CA VAL A 104 -17.74 -22.68 12.01
C VAL A 104 -16.37 -22.98 11.41
N ILE A 105 -15.52 -23.73 12.11
CA ILE A 105 -14.21 -24.14 11.60
C ILE A 105 -14.36 -25.01 10.35
N GLU A 106 -15.28 -25.96 10.34
CA GLU A 106 -15.58 -26.77 9.17
C GLU A 106 -15.99 -25.91 7.98
N HIS A 107 -16.88 -24.92 8.20
CA HIS A 107 -17.27 -23.96 7.17
C HIS A 107 -16.08 -23.14 6.65
N ILE A 108 -15.17 -22.71 7.53
CA ILE A 108 -13.95 -21.97 7.15
C ILE A 108 -13.09 -22.78 6.18
N HIS A 109 -12.92 -24.08 6.45
CA HIS A 109 -12.08 -24.96 5.62
C HIS A 109 -12.79 -25.43 4.33
N ASN A 110 -14.06 -25.84 4.42
CA ASN A 110 -14.71 -26.64 3.38
C ASN A 110 -15.66 -25.86 2.46
N ALA A 111 -15.97 -24.59 2.76
CA ALA A 111 -16.82 -23.80 1.88
C ALA A 111 -16.20 -23.63 0.48
N LYS A 112 -17.05 -23.74 -0.55
CA LYS A 112 -16.66 -23.83 -1.97
C LYS A 112 -15.93 -22.59 -2.47
N GLU A 113 -16.29 -21.41 -1.97
CA GLU A 113 -15.67 -20.17 -2.40
C GLU A 113 -14.20 -20.12 -1.94
N ALA A 114 -13.30 -19.61 -2.78
CA ALA A 114 -11.92 -19.42 -2.40
C ALA A 114 -11.78 -18.37 -1.27
N LYS A 115 -10.73 -18.51 -0.46
CA LYS A 115 -10.28 -17.48 0.48
C LYS A 115 -9.04 -16.87 -0.14
N THR A 116 -8.98 -15.55 -0.23
CA THR A 116 -7.90 -14.87 -0.95
C THR A 116 -7.34 -13.74 -0.11
N VAL A 117 -6.02 -13.69 -0.03
CA VAL A 117 -5.27 -12.65 0.67
C VAL A 117 -4.21 -12.06 -0.26
N VAL A 118 -3.87 -10.79 -0.04
CA VAL A 118 -2.68 -10.16 -0.62
C VAL A 118 -1.60 -10.07 0.45
N GLN A 119 -0.36 -10.31 0.06
CA GLN A 119 0.79 -10.26 0.97
C GLN A 119 1.79 -9.20 0.52
N TYR A 120 2.15 -8.30 1.44
CA TYR A 120 3.19 -7.29 1.27
C TYR A 120 4.24 -7.46 2.38
N GLY A 121 5.35 -8.14 2.06
CA GLY A 121 6.33 -8.54 3.08
C GLY A 121 5.70 -9.49 4.10
N ASN A 122 5.65 -9.11 5.38
CA ASN A 122 5.05 -9.92 6.45
C ASN A 122 3.58 -9.58 6.72
N HIS A 123 2.98 -8.64 5.99
CA HIS A 123 1.62 -8.18 6.21
C HIS A 123 0.66 -8.90 5.26
N TYR A 124 -0.45 -9.41 5.81
CA TYR A 124 -1.51 -10.08 5.05
C TYR A 124 -2.80 -9.27 5.12
N PHE A 125 -3.46 -9.10 3.98
CA PHE A 125 -4.74 -8.40 3.88
C PHE A 125 -5.75 -9.29 3.18
N THR A 126 -6.93 -9.44 3.79
CA THR A 126 -8.02 -10.22 3.20
C THR A 126 -8.65 -9.46 2.04
N ILE A 127 -8.74 -10.09 0.87
CA ILE A 127 -9.44 -9.54 -0.31
C ILE A 127 -10.65 -10.39 -0.74
N GLY A 128 -10.71 -11.65 -0.28
CA GLY A 128 -11.83 -12.56 -0.51
C GLY A 128 -12.02 -13.52 0.66
N GLY A 129 -13.28 -13.80 1.01
CA GLY A 129 -13.60 -14.69 2.14
C GLY A 129 -13.58 -14.00 3.51
N GLN A 130 -13.94 -12.71 3.56
CA GLN A 130 -13.90 -11.81 4.73
C GLN A 130 -14.47 -12.47 5.99
N HIS A 131 -15.64 -13.09 5.89
CA HIS A 131 -16.30 -13.75 7.02
C HIS A 131 -15.42 -14.86 7.59
N ARG A 132 -15.00 -15.79 6.72
CA ARG A 132 -14.24 -16.97 7.13
C ARG A 132 -12.88 -16.59 7.68
N LEU A 133 -12.21 -15.59 7.09
CA LEU A 133 -10.90 -15.15 7.55
C LEU A 133 -10.96 -14.34 8.85
N CYS A 134 -11.97 -13.48 9.00
CA CYS A 134 -12.22 -12.77 10.25
C CYS A 134 -12.53 -13.76 11.39
N LEU A 135 -13.46 -14.70 11.16
CA LEU A 135 -13.79 -15.74 12.13
C LEU A 135 -12.59 -16.64 12.45
N ALA A 136 -11.79 -17.03 11.45
CA ALA A 136 -10.59 -17.84 11.69
C ALA A 136 -9.59 -17.14 12.64
N LYS A 137 -9.46 -15.81 12.52
CA LYS A 137 -8.64 -14.99 13.42
C LYS A 137 -9.21 -14.97 14.84
N PHE A 138 -10.50 -14.67 15.01
CA PHE A 138 -11.13 -14.62 16.35
C PHE A 138 -11.20 -15.98 17.05
N LEU A 139 -11.37 -17.07 16.28
CA LEU A 139 -11.44 -18.43 16.82
C LEU A 139 -10.06 -19.08 17.04
N GLU A 140 -8.97 -18.36 16.73
CA GLU A 140 -7.58 -18.80 16.86
C GLU A 140 -7.30 -20.10 16.09
N VAL A 141 -7.84 -20.19 14.87
CA VAL A 141 -7.59 -21.35 14.00
C VAL A 141 -6.10 -21.36 13.63
N PRO A 142 -5.35 -22.45 13.87
CA PRO A 142 -3.88 -22.45 13.72
C PRO A 142 -3.40 -22.18 12.29
N GLU A 143 -4.09 -22.76 11.31
CA GLU A 143 -3.74 -22.64 9.90
C GLU A 143 -4.98 -22.72 9.01
N ILE A 144 -4.96 -22.00 7.90
CA ILE A 144 -6.00 -22.03 6.88
C ILE A 144 -5.37 -22.00 5.50
N GLU A 145 -5.92 -22.77 4.57
CA GLU A 145 -5.50 -22.73 3.18
C GLU A 145 -6.19 -21.60 2.42
N VAL A 146 -5.40 -20.77 1.75
CA VAL A 146 -5.84 -19.57 1.02
C VAL A 146 -5.03 -19.40 -0.28
N ASP A 147 -5.59 -18.65 -1.22
CA ASP A 147 -4.85 -18.10 -2.35
C ASP A 147 -4.15 -16.81 -1.90
N VAL A 148 -2.82 -16.79 -1.93
CA VAL A 148 -1.97 -15.66 -1.56
C VAL A 148 -1.45 -14.99 -2.83
N ILE A 149 -1.89 -13.76 -3.08
CA ILE A 149 -1.29 -12.89 -4.11
C ILE A 149 -0.09 -12.19 -3.48
N LYS A 150 1.13 -12.58 -3.86
CA LYS A 150 2.36 -12.04 -3.27
C LYS A 150 2.82 -10.80 -4.01
N TYR A 151 3.13 -9.76 -3.25
CA TYR A 151 3.74 -8.55 -3.76
C TYR A 151 5.13 -8.37 -3.18
N VAL A 152 6.09 -8.06 -4.05
CA VAL A 152 7.50 -7.86 -3.71
C VAL A 152 7.88 -6.42 -3.97
N PHE A 153 8.65 -5.84 -3.06
CA PHE A 153 9.14 -4.47 -3.18
C PHE A 153 10.22 -4.37 -4.26
N ASP A 154 9.95 -3.62 -5.32
CA ASP A 154 10.92 -3.33 -6.37
C ASP A 154 11.92 -2.28 -5.88
N ARG A 155 13.00 -2.79 -5.27
CA ARG A 155 14.11 -1.97 -4.77
C ARG A 155 14.81 -1.18 -5.87
N VAL A 156 14.85 -1.72 -7.09
CA VAL A 156 15.55 -1.09 -8.21
C VAL A 156 14.75 0.12 -8.68
N HIS A 157 13.46 -0.08 -8.94
CA HIS A 157 12.55 1.01 -9.31
C HIS A 157 12.49 2.09 -8.23
N PHE A 158 12.34 1.70 -6.97
CA PHE A 158 12.36 2.63 -5.84
C PHE A 158 13.65 3.46 -5.79
N ALA A 159 14.82 2.80 -5.88
CA ALA A 159 16.10 3.51 -5.84
C ALA A 159 16.27 4.45 -7.04
N HIS A 160 15.74 4.07 -8.21
CA HIS A 160 15.78 4.91 -9.41
C HIS A 160 14.93 6.17 -9.25
N GLU A 161 13.67 6.01 -8.80
CA GLU A 161 12.76 7.13 -8.59
C GLU A 161 13.24 8.06 -7.48
N MET A 162 13.73 7.53 -6.36
CA MET A 162 14.29 8.36 -5.29
C MET A 162 15.53 9.15 -5.73
N ARG A 163 16.36 8.60 -6.63
CA ARG A 163 17.49 9.34 -7.21
C ARG A 163 17.00 10.45 -8.13
N PHE A 164 16.04 10.16 -9.01
CA PHE A 164 15.47 11.16 -9.91
C PHE A 164 14.83 12.31 -9.13
N GLN A 165 14.01 12.00 -8.12
CA GLN A 165 13.36 12.99 -7.27
C GLN A 165 14.34 13.97 -6.60
N ARG A 166 15.53 13.49 -6.22
CA ARG A 166 16.58 14.35 -5.66
C ARG A 166 17.20 15.31 -6.67
N THR A 167 17.15 14.98 -7.96
CA THR A 167 17.67 15.82 -9.05
C THR A 167 16.62 16.82 -9.57
N ILE A 168 15.34 16.65 -9.25
CA ILE A 168 14.26 17.56 -9.69
C ILE A 168 14.54 19.03 -9.32
N PRO A 169 14.91 19.39 -8.08
CA PRO A 169 15.16 20.79 -7.73
C PRO A 169 16.25 21.44 -8.58
N ALA A 170 17.35 20.72 -8.83
CA ALA A 170 18.42 21.21 -9.69
C ALA A 170 17.92 21.42 -11.13
N LEU A 171 17.19 20.45 -11.70
CA LEU A 171 16.62 20.60 -13.05
C LEU A 171 15.63 21.78 -13.15
N GLN A 172 14.90 22.08 -12.09
CA GLN A 172 14.02 23.25 -12.00
C GLN A 172 14.81 24.56 -11.96
N GLU A 173 15.85 24.64 -11.12
CA GLU A 173 16.75 25.81 -11.07
C GLU A 173 17.43 26.09 -12.42
N LEU A 174 17.73 25.03 -13.17
CA LEU A 174 18.32 25.11 -14.50
C LEU A 174 17.32 25.44 -15.62
N GLY A 175 16.03 25.49 -15.32
CA GLY A 175 14.96 25.74 -16.29
C GLY A 175 14.65 24.55 -17.21
N PHE A 176 15.17 23.35 -16.91
CA PHE A 176 14.84 22.13 -17.66
C PHE A 176 13.49 21.53 -17.26
N LEU A 177 13.03 21.81 -16.04
CA LEU A 177 11.73 21.41 -15.53
C LEU A 177 10.97 22.63 -15.03
N SER A 178 9.65 22.62 -15.18
CA SER A 178 8.79 23.64 -14.61
C SER A 178 8.73 23.53 -13.08
N LEU A 179 8.47 24.64 -12.39
CA LEU A 179 8.37 24.67 -10.92
C LEU A 179 7.19 23.84 -10.40
N ASP A 180 6.17 23.64 -11.21
CA ASP A 180 4.99 22.80 -10.95
C ASP A 180 5.14 21.35 -11.46
N TYR A 181 6.34 20.94 -11.90
CA TYR A 181 6.58 19.57 -12.34
C TYR A 181 6.26 18.56 -11.22
N HIS A 182 5.43 17.58 -11.55
CA HIS A 182 5.10 16.45 -10.69
C HIS A 182 5.63 15.15 -11.31
N SER A 183 6.41 14.41 -10.52
CA SER A 183 6.94 13.12 -10.96
C SER A 183 5.82 12.08 -11.05
N ASP A 184 5.69 11.44 -12.20
CA ASP A 184 4.83 10.28 -12.41
C ASP A 184 5.66 8.99 -12.29
N LEU A 185 5.27 8.08 -11.40
CA LEU A 185 5.99 6.82 -11.15
C LEU A 185 5.77 5.77 -12.26
N HIS A 186 4.78 5.96 -13.13
CA HIS A 186 4.44 5.05 -14.22
C HIS A 186 5.31 5.25 -15.46
N TYR A 187 5.96 6.41 -15.59
CA TYR A 187 6.85 6.72 -16.71
C TYR A 187 8.31 6.71 -16.28
N ASP A 188 9.17 6.06 -17.06
CA ASP A 188 10.62 6.01 -16.81
C ASP A 188 11.38 7.18 -17.47
N PHE A 189 10.65 8.21 -17.91
CA PHE A 189 11.18 9.41 -18.55
C PHE A 189 10.55 10.68 -17.96
N PHE A 190 11.20 11.79 -18.21
CA PHE A 190 10.70 13.15 -17.99
C PHE A 190 10.89 13.95 -19.27
N ILE A 191 10.09 15.00 -19.44
CA ILE A 191 10.13 15.85 -20.62
C ILE A 191 10.82 17.15 -20.23
N ILE A 192 11.82 17.56 -21.02
CA ILE A 192 12.45 18.87 -20.90
C ILE A 192 12.10 19.72 -22.10
N GLU A 193 11.98 21.02 -21.90
CA GLU A 193 11.96 21.98 -22.99
C GLU A 193 13.40 22.43 -23.27
N PHE A 194 13.84 22.31 -24.52
CA PHE A 194 15.15 22.76 -24.96
C PHE A 194 15.04 23.43 -26.33
N ALA A 195 15.43 24.71 -26.40
CA ALA A 195 15.41 25.50 -27.64
C ALA A 195 14.03 25.53 -28.36
N GLY A 196 12.93 25.47 -27.61
CA GLY A 196 11.57 25.47 -28.15
C GLY A 196 11.04 24.09 -28.56
N GLU A 197 11.80 23.02 -28.29
CA GLU A 197 11.37 21.63 -28.53
C GLU A 197 11.22 20.85 -27.22
N TYR A 198 10.30 19.89 -27.21
CA TYR A 198 10.10 18.98 -26.08
C TYR A 198 10.85 17.66 -26.30
N VAL A 199 11.80 17.36 -25.41
CA VAL A 199 12.63 16.16 -25.48
C VAL A 199 12.32 15.23 -24.32
N SER A 200 11.99 13.98 -24.64
CA SER A 200 11.82 12.92 -23.63
C SER A 200 13.17 12.34 -23.23
N VAL A 201 13.49 12.43 -21.94
CA VAL A 201 14.74 11.95 -21.37
C VAL A 201 14.46 10.87 -20.35
N LYS A 202 15.13 9.71 -20.46
CA LYS A 202 15.05 8.67 -19.43
C LYS A 202 15.53 9.21 -18.09
N LYS A 203 14.74 9.00 -17.02
CA LYS A 203 15.03 9.48 -15.66
C LYS A 203 16.42 9.11 -15.16
N ARG A 204 16.93 7.93 -15.57
CA ARG A 204 18.30 7.48 -15.25
C ARG A 204 19.42 8.43 -15.70
N TYR A 205 19.16 9.31 -16.68
CA TYR A 205 20.11 10.28 -17.20
C TYR A 205 19.98 11.68 -16.57
N ALA A 206 19.03 11.90 -15.67
CA ALA A 206 18.82 13.21 -15.03
C ALA A 206 20.09 13.74 -14.35
N HIS A 207 20.76 12.89 -13.56
CA HIS A 207 22.00 13.27 -12.89
C HIS A 207 23.16 13.58 -13.86
N TYR A 208 23.17 12.96 -15.05
CA TYR A 208 24.17 13.27 -16.06
C TYR A 208 23.94 14.66 -16.67
N ILE A 209 22.68 15.06 -16.87
CA ILE A 209 22.32 16.39 -17.35
C ILE A 209 22.74 17.46 -16.33
N GLU A 210 22.39 17.26 -15.06
CA GLU A 210 22.83 18.10 -13.94
C GLU A 210 24.35 18.29 -13.95
N LYS A 211 25.10 17.18 -13.94
CA LYS A 211 26.57 17.20 -13.89
C LYS A 211 27.21 17.91 -15.09
N ILE A 212 26.69 17.69 -16.31
CA ILE A 212 27.18 18.40 -17.50
C ILE A 212 26.93 19.90 -17.38
N TYR A 213 25.74 20.27 -16.91
CA TYR A 213 25.38 21.67 -16.81
C TYR A 213 26.29 22.41 -15.82
N ASP A 214 26.51 21.84 -14.65
CA ASP A 214 27.43 22.42 -13.64
C ASP A 214 28.84 22.61 -14.19
N LEU A 215 29.38 21.60 -14.89
CA LEU A 215 30.69 21.69 -15.52
C LEU A 215 30.75 22.81 -16.58
N LYS A 216 29.68 22.99 -17.36
CA LYS A 216 29.60 24.06 -18.36
C LYS A 216 29.42 25.43 -17.73
N LYS A 217 28.60 25.56 -16.68
CA LYS A 217 28.40 26.79 -15.92
C LYS A 217 29.71 27.28 -15.30
N ASP A 218 30.43 26.39 -14.63
CA ASP A 218 31.74 26.67 -14.06
C ASP A 218 32.74 27.13 -15.12
N ALA A 219 32.76 26.48 -16.28
CA ALA A 219 33.62 26.89 -17.40
C ALA A 219 33.28 28.30 -17.91
N ILE A 220 31.98 28.59 -18.10
CA ILE A 220 31.50 29.90 -18.55
C ILE A 220 31.81 30.99 -17.52
N GLU A 221 31.60 30.72 -16.23
CA GLU A 221 31.91 31.67 -15.15
C GLU A 221 33.42 31.94 -15.04
N ARG A 222 34.26 30.91 -15.19
CA ARG A 222 35.72 31.06 -15.23
C ARG A 222 36.16 31.92 -16.42
N ILE A 223 35.62 31.68 -17.61
CA ILE A 223 35.90 32.48 -18.81
C ILE A 223 35.44 33.93 -18.60
N SER A 224 34.24 34.15 -18.06
CA SER A 224 33.72 35.50 -17.76
C SER A 224 34.60 36.26 -16.76
N LYS A 225 35.07 35.58 -15.70
CA LYS A 225 36.03 36.16 -14.73
C LYS A 225 37.37 36.49 -15.40
N LEU A 226 37.89 35.60 -16.24
CA LEU A 226 39.11 35.84 -17.02
C LEU A 226 38.95 37.07 -17.92
N CYS A 227 37.90 37.15 -18.73
CA CYS A 227 37.61 38.29 -19.60
C CYS A 227 37.49 39.60 -18.81
N LYS A 228 36.82 39.60 -17.65
CA LYS A 228 36.75 40.78 -16.77
C LYS A 228 38.10 41.17 -16.18
N SER A 229 38.97 40.19 -15.87
CA SER A 229 40.31 40.46 -15.34
C SER A 229 41.26 41.04 -16.40
N TYR A 230 41.15 40.57 -17.65
CA TYR A 230 41.95 41.08 -18.78
C TYR A 230 41.41 42.42 -19.29
N GLY A 231 40.10 42.65 -19.28
CA GLY A 231 39.50 43.94 -19.62
C GLY A 231 39.85 45.07 -18.66
N ARG A 232 40.19 44.77 -17.39
CA ARG A 232 40.69 45.76 -16.41
C ARG A 232 42.18 46.09 -16.52
N LYS A 233 42.96 45.32 -17.31
CA LYS A 233 44.40 45.56 -17.52
C LYS A 233 44.71 46.35 -18.80
N LEU A 234 43.69 46.66 -19.60
CA LEU A 234 43.79 47.36 -20.89
C LEU A 234 43.15 48.76 -20.88
N LEU A 235 42.81 49.28 -19.69
CA LEU A 235 42.43 50.66 -19.40
C LEU A 235 43.43 51.24 -18.41
#